data_AF-A0A8T6INS6-F1
#
_entry.id   AF-A0A8T6INS6-F1
#
_cell.length_a   1.000
_cell.length_b   1.000
_cell.length_c   1.000
_cell.angle_alpha   90.00
_cell.angle_beta   90.00
_cell.angle_gamma   90.00
#
_symmetry.space_group_name_H-M   'P 1'
#
loop_
_entity.id
_entity.type
_entity.pdbx_description
1 polymer ?
#
loop_
_entity_poly.entity_id
_entity_poly.type
_entity_poly.pdbx_seq_one_letter_code
_entity_poly.pdbx_strand_id
1 'polypeptide(L)' 'MTIDFVNPEAPWPALTNLKEQTEAAGFQLKPRLPVYPEYFLNTGDYLSERLRNTVLALADNDGYVQGGIQRYVGNN' A
#
# COMPACT_ATOMS: atom_id res chain seq x y z
N MET A 1 -3.09 19.04 -6.34
CA MET A 1 -4.41 18.64 -5.82
C MET A 1 -5.01 17.66 -6.80
N THR A 2 -5.29 16.44 -6.37
CA THR A 2 -6.00 15.46 -7.21
C THR A 2 -7.49 15.71 -7.02
N ILE A 3 -8.15 16.27 -8.03
CA ILE A 3 -9.59 16.51 -7.99
C ILE A 3 -10.27 15.15 -8.21
N ASP A 4 -11.07 14.71 -7.23
CA ASP A 4 -11.89 13.51 -7.37
C ASP A 4 -13.15 13.88 -8.17
N PHE A 5 -13.27 13.35 -9.39
CA PHE A 5 -14.41 13.58 -10.26
C PHE A 5 -15.59 12.65 -9.97
N VAL A 6 -15.40 11.62 -9.15
CA VAL A 6 -16.42 10.61 -8.84
C VAL A 6 -17.19 11.00 -7.58
N ASN A 7 -16.50 11.54 -6.56
CA ASN A 7 -17.11 11.94 -5.30
C ASN A 7 -16.54 13.28 -4.79
N PRO A 8 -16.88 14.40 -5.45
CA PRO A 8 -16.37 15.71 -5.06
C PRO A 8 -16.86 16.17 -3.68
N GLU A 9 -18.02 15.69 -3.21
CA GLU A 9 -18.58 16.04 -1.90
C GLU A 9 -17.92 15.33 -0.71
N ALA A 10 -17.22 14.22 -0.94
CA ALA A 10 -16.52 13.46 0.11
C ALA A 10 -15.08 13.14 -0.33
N PRO A 11 -14.13 14.09 -0.14
CA PRO A 11 -12.73 13.87 -0.48
C PRO A 11 -12.11 12.78 0.39
N TRP A 12 -11.19 12.02 -0.19
CA TRP A 12 -10.39 11.05 0.55
C TRP A 12 -9.61 11.73 1.68
N PRO A 13 -9.49 11.09 2.86
CA PRO A 13 -8.70 11.63 3.95
C PRO A 13 -7.22 11.69 3.56
N ALA A 14 -6.49 12.67 4.10
CA ALA A 14 -5.04 12.69 4.00
C ALA A 14 -4.44 11.42 4.62
N LEU A 15 -3.36 10.89 4.04
CA LEU A 15 -2.72 9.66 4.53
C LEU A 15 -2.28 9.77 5.99
N THR A 16 -1.85 10.95 6.45
CA THR A 16 -1.50 11.21 7.86
C THR A 16 -2.70 10.98 8.76
N ASN A 17 -3.87 11.53 8.39
CA ASN A 17 -5.09 11.38 9.18
C ASN A 17 -5.60 9.92 9.15
N LEU A 18 -5.53 9.25 8.00
CA LEU A 18 -5.87 7.83 7.90
C LEU A 18 -4.96 6.97 8.78
N LYS A 19 -3.65 7.26 8.82
CA LYS A 19 -2.68 6.58 9.69
C LYS A 19 -3.04 6.77 11.16
N GLU A 20 -3.24 8.01 11.60
CA GLU A 20 -3.57 8.34 12.99
C GLU A 20 -4.85 7.63 13.46
N GLN A 21 -5.92 7.67 12.65
CA GLN A 21 -7.17 6.99 12.99
C GLN A 21 -7.02 5.46 13.05
N THR A 22 -6.26 4.88 12.11
CA THR A 22 -6.00 3.44 12.08
C THR A 22 -5.23 2.99 13.32
N GLU A 23 -4.20 3.74 13.70
CA GLU A 23 -3.38 3.48 14.90
C GLU A 23 -4.17 3.68 16.19
N ALA A 24 -5.01 4.71 16.27
CA ALA A 24 -5.89 4.95 17.41
C ALA A 24 -6.90 3.79 17.63
N ALA A 25 -7.26 3.08 16.56
CA ALA A 25 -8.09 1.88 16.61
C ALA A 25 -7.31 0.58 16.91
N GLY A 26 -5.98 0.67 17.13
CA GLY A 26 -5.13 -0.48 17.43
C GLY A 26 -4.65 -1.28 16.21
N PHE A 27 -4.79 -0.71 15.00
CA PHE A 27 -4.36 -1.33 13.75
C PHE A 27 -3.12 -0.63 13.18
N GLN A 28 -2.44 -1.30 12.25
CA GLN A 28 -1.35 -0.72 11.48
C GLN A 28 -1.81 -0.42 10.05
N LEU A 29 -1.61 0.82 9.60
CA LEU A 29 -1.84 1.16 8.20
C LEU A 29 -0.65 0.68 7.35
N LYS A 30 -0.86 -0.37 6.53
CA LYS A 30 0.14 -0.93 5.62
C LYS A 30 -0.19 -0.62 4.15
N PRO A 31 0.67 0.06 3.39
CA PRO A 31 0.51 0.19 1.95
C PRO A 31 0.75 -1.14 1.26
N ARG A 32 -0.09 -1.48 0.28
CA ARG A 32 0.05 -2.67 -0.56
C ARG A 32 0.36 -2.30 -2.01
N LEU A 33 0.98 -3.22 -2.74
CA LEU A 33 1.08 -3.13 -4.19
C LEU A 33 -0.29 -3.41 -4.84
N PRO A 34 -0.49 -3.07 -6.13
CA PRO A 34 -1.74 -3.36 -6.83
C PRO A 34 -2.09 -4.85 -6.84
N VAL A 35 -1.07 -5.72 -6.97
CA VAL A 35 -1.20 -7.18 -6.83
C VAL A 35 -1.21 -7.58 -5.36
N TYR A 36 -2.07 -8.54 -5.00
CA TYR A 36 -2.17 -9.03 -3.63
C TYR A 36 -1.09 -10.09 -3.30
N PRO A 37 -0.61 -10.17 -2.04
CA PRO A 37 0.46 -11.08 -1.61
C PRO A 37 0.30 -12.53 -2.05
N GLU A 38 -0.92 -13.06 -2.00
CA GLU A 38 -1.25 -14.44 -2.36
C GLU A 38 -0.93 -14.80 -3.82
N TYR A 39 -0.81 -13.79 -4.70
CA TYR A 39 -0.50 -14.00 -6.12
C TYR A 39 1.00 -13.92 -6.46
N PHE A 40 1.89 -13.68 -5.48
CA PHE A 40 3.33 -13.60 -5.78
C PHE A 40 4.27 -14.13 -4.70
N LEU A 41 3.88 -14.20 -3.42
CA LEU A 41 4.78 -14.66 -2.36
C LEU A 41 5.15 -16.14 -2.52
N ASN A 42 4.14 -17.01 -2.65
CA ASN A 42 4.31 -18.46 -2.62
C ASN A 42 3.91 -19.15 -3.94
N THR A 43 3.91 -18.41 -5.04
CA THR A 43 3.55 -18.89 -6.39
C THR A 43 4.31 -18.12 -7.47
N GLY A 44 4.55 -18.77 -8.60
CA GLY A 44 5.08 -18.17 -9.83
C GLY A 44 4.06 -18.14 -10.98
N ASP A 45 2.79 -18.45 -10.73
CA ASP A 45 1.81 -18.78 -11.79
C ASP A 45 1.12 -17.54 -12.39
N TYR A 46 1.06 -16.44 -11.64
CA TYR A 46 0.26 -15.27 -12.00
C TYR A 46 1.06 -14.14 -12.63
N LEU A 47 2.35 -14.04 -12.30
CA LEU A 47 3.22 -12.98 -12.77
C LEU A 47 4.37 -13.60 -13.57
N SER A 48 4.74 -12.95 -14.68
CA SER A 48 6.01 -13.28 -15.33
C SER A 48 7.16 -13.14 -14.34
N GLU A 49 8.20 -13.97 -14.49
CA GLU A 49 9.36 -13.98 -13.58
C GLU A 49 9.94 -12.57 -13.37
N ARG A 50 10.09 -11.80 -14.46
CA ARG A 50 10.58 -10.41 -14.37
C ARG A 50 9.70 -9.53 -13.50
N LEU A 51 8.38 -9.59 -13.67
CA LEU A 51 7.45 -8.78 -12.89
C LEU A 51 7.40 -9.24 -11.42
N ARG A 52 7.43 -10.56 -11.20
CA ARG A 52 7.50 -11.16 -9.87
C ARG A 52 8.73 -10.68 -9.11
N ASN A 53 9.90 -10.68 -9.75
CA ASN A 53 11.14 -10.20 -9.15
C ASN A 53 11.05 -8.70 -8.77
N THR A 54 10.47 -7.87 -9.63
CA THR A 54 10.23 -6.45 -9.32
C THR A 54 9.29 -6.28 -8.12
N VAL A 55 8.19 -7.04 -8.08
CA VAL A 55 7.21 -7.00 -6.99
C VAL A 55 7.85 -7.42 -5.67
N LEU A 56 8.60 -8.54 -5.67
CA LEU A 56 9.31 -9.03 -4.49
C LEU A 56 10.36 -8.03 -3.98
N ALA A 57 11.04 -7.31 -4.86
CA ALA A 57 12.01 -6.29 -4.47
C ALA A 57 11.37 -5.03 -3.85
N LEU A 58 10.06 -4.81 -4.04
CA LEU A 58 9.31 -3.70 -3.47
C LEU A 58 8.53 -4.10 -2.21
N ALA A 59 8.38 -5.39 -1.96
CA ALA A 59 7.59 -5.93 -0.87
C ALA A 59 8.46 -6.35 0.33
N ASP A 60 7.90 -6.25 1.53
CA ASP A 60 8.42 -6.89 2.72
C ASP A 60 8.05 -8.39 2.75
N ASN A 61 8.46 -9.09 3.81
CA ASN A 61 8.23 -10.52 3.97
C ASN A 61 6.73 -10.90 4.04
N ASP A 62 5.86 -9.95 4.37
CA ASP A 62 4.41 -10.15 4.45
C ASP A 62 3.72 -9.81 3.10
N GLY A 63 4.47 -9.32 2.10
CA GLY A 63 3.95 -8.92 0.79
C GLY A 63 3.42 -7.49 0.73
N TYR A 64 3.65 -6.66 1.76
CA TYR A 64 3.28 -5.23 1.77
C TYR A 64 4.47 -4.36 1.37
N VAL A 65 4.26 -3.09 1.05
CA VAL A 65 5.35 -2.23 0.55
C VAL A 65 6.46 -2.07 1.59
N GLN A 66 7.70 -2.39 1.20
CA GLN A 66 8.87 -2.26 2.05
C GLN A 66 9.05 -0.81 2.52
N GLY A 67 9.21 -0.61 3.83
CA GLY A 67 9.32 0.70 4.47
C GLY A 67 7.96 1.28 4.93
N GLY A 68 6.85 0.60 4.66
CA GLY A 68 5.55 0.91 5.23
C GLY A 68 4.95 2.24 4.78
N ILE A 69 3.94 2.71 5.53
CA ILE A 69 3.18 3.93 5.23
C ILE A 69 4.04 5.21 5.32
N GLN A 70 5.17 5.13 6.00
CA GLN A 70 6.15 6.18 6.26
C GLN A 70 6.80 6.69 4.97
N ARG A 71 6.77 5.91 3.89
CA ARG A 71 7.22 6.37 2.56
C ARG A 71 6.28 7.40 1.94
N TYR A 72 5.05 7.48 2.43
CA TYR A 72 3.96 8.25 1.83
C TYR A 72 3.42 9.33 2.77
N VAL A 73 3.50 9.10 4.08
CA VAL A 73 3.25 10.13 5.09
C VAL A 73 4.58 10.86 5.27
N GLY A 74 4.65 12.10 4.75
CA GLY A 74 5.88 12.89 4.76
C GLY A 74 6.46 13.01 6.17
N ASN A 75 7.79 12.84 6.29
CA ASN A 75 8.52 13.40 7.41
C ASN A 75 8.40 14.92 7.27
N ASN A 76 7.74 15.59 8.22
CA ASN A 76 7.88 17.04 8.36
C ASN A 76 9.36 17.41 8.48
#